data_AF-A0A533BK14-F1
#
_entry.id   AF-A0A533BK14-F1
#
_cell.length_a   1.000
_cell.length_b   1.000
_cell.length_c   1.000
_cell.angle_alpha   90.00
_cell.angle_beta   90.00
_cell.angle_gamma   90.00
#
_symmetry.space_group_name_H-M   'P 1'
#
loop_
_entity.id
_entity.type
_entity.pdbx_description
1 polymer ?
#
loop_
_entity_poly.entity_id
_entity_poly.type
_entity_poly.pdbx_seq_one_letter_code
_entity_poly.pdbx_strand_id
1 'polypeptide(L)'
;METTTSIVLPDFLPYLLAIFGLLVLWQYYQLRVMKGRILAIDIFDRSGVRMYLYAVADDLQACEVCRSAHGTVFPPSEVMTRQFSPIKGTCKSPARCIGFLVGLYGAWPEANRIVERLRLSRKREPIQLNQDELREMILGPWERSISADTDRLAIYVLEAVLGDCTNPSPAMEKYRDTLEYAKEVRHMPLIVPVYFRLVELLTRQGQTVEALHFIEQFEKRYKGKTSKPYTPTETQLGLMKIKKSHLKSVARSTEPAPTT
;
A
#
# COMPACT_ATOMS: atom_id res chain seq x y z
N MET A 1 -55.24 -48.77 -22.74
CA MET A 1 -53.94 -48.35 -23.31
C MET A 1 -53.65 -46.97 -22.75
N GLU A 2 -52.80 -46.92 -21.73
CA GLU A 2 -52.39 -45.66 -21.09
C GLU A 2 -51.29 -45.04 -21.95
N THR A 3 -51.59 -43.91 -22.59
CA THR A 3 -50.59 -43.10 -23.30
C THR A 3 -49.82 -42.29 -22.26
N THR A 4 -48.66 -42.82 -21.84
CA THR A 4 -47.67 -42.05 -21.10
C THR A 4 -47.13 -40.94 -22.00
N THR A 5 -47.56 -39.72 -21.75
CA THR A 5 -47.01 -38.51 -22.35
C THR A 5 -45.57 -38.34 -21.86
N SER A 6 -44.60 -38.72 -22.68
CA SER A 6 -43.20 -38.43 -22.41
C SER A 6 -42.97 -36.92 -22.57
N ILE A 7 -42.70 -36.25 -21.45
CA ILE A 7 -42.32 -34.84 -21.46
C ILE A 7 -40.87 -34.77 -21.93
N VAL A 8 -40.66 -34.49 -23.22
CA VAL A 8 -39.33 -34.23 -23.77
C VAL A 8 -38.92 -32.83 -23.33
N LEU A 9 -38.09 -32.73 -22.29
CA LEU A 9 -37.51 -31.47 -21.88
C LEU A 9 -36.52 -30.99 -22.96
N PRO A 10 -36.59 -29.73 -23.41
CA PRO A 10 -35.62 -29.19 -24.36
C PRO A 10 -34.22 -29.13 -23.75
N ASP A 11 -33.19 -29.47 -24.52
CA ASP A 11 -31.78 -29.50 -24.07
C ASP A 11 -31.26 -28.16 -23.52
N PHE A 12 -31.89 -27.04 -23.89
CA PHE A 12 -31.53 -25.70 -23.41
C PHE A 12 -32.13 -25.35 -22.03
N LEU A 13 -33.14 -26.09 -21.56
CA LEU A 13 -33.80 -25.84 -20.28
C LEU A 13 -32.85 -25.87 -19.07
N PRO A 14 -31.92 -26.84 -18.91
CA PRO A 14 -30.96 -26.81 -17.80
C PRO A 14 -30.04 -25.58 -17.82
N TYR A 15 -29.68 -25.08 -19.00
CA TYR A 15 -28.87 -23.87 -19.13
C TYR A 15 -29.66 -22.61 -18.74
N LEU A 16 -30.93 -22.52 -19.13
CA LEU A 16 -31.81 -21.43 -18.69
C LEU A 16 -32.02 -21.44 -17.18
N LEU A 17 -32.19 -22.63 -16.57
CA LEU A 17 -32.30 -22.78 -15.13
C LEU A 17 -31.01 -22.39 -14.41
N ALA A 18 -29.83 -22.72 -14.97
CA ALA A 18 -28.54 -22.31 -14.44
C ALA A 18 -28.34 -20.78 -14.52
N ILE A 19 -28.68 -20.15 -15.65
CA ILE A 19 -28.63 -18.69 -15.82
C ILE A 19 -29.61 -18.02 -14.85
N PHE A 20 -30.82 -18.53 -14.73
CA PHE A 20 -31.81 -18.01 -13.77
C PHE A 20 -31.33 -18.17 -12.33
N GLY A 21 -30.72 -19.32 -12.00
CA GLY A 21 -30.09 -19.56 -10.71
C GLY A 21 -28.99 -18.55 -10.39
N LEU A 22 -28.11 -18.26 -11.36
CA LEU A 22 -27.07 -17.22 -11.23
C LEU A 22 -27.67 -15.82 -11.07
N LEU A 23 -28.73 -15.49 -11.81
CA LEU A 23 -29.43 -14.19 -11.70
C LEU A 23 -30.13 -14.02 -10.35
N VAL A 24 -30.74 -15.09 -9.82
CA VAL A 24 -31.34 -15.10 -8.48
C VAL A 24 -30.27 -14.99 -7.41
N LEU A 25 -29.15 -15.71 -7.55
CA LEU A 25 -28.01 -15.61 -6.64
C LEU A 25 -27.43 -14.19 -6.64
N TRP A 26 -27.34 -13.57 -7.81
CA TRP A 26 -26.93 -12.18 -8.00
C TRP A 26 -27.92 -11.20 -7.35
N GLN A 27 -29.23 -11.34 -7.59
CA GLN A 27 -30.23 -10.51 -6.92
C GLN A 27 -30.21 -10.69 -5.39
N TYR A 28 -30.02 -11.90 -4.91
CA TYR A 28 -29.90 -12.19 -3.49
C TYR A 28 -28.66 -11.53 -2.87
N TYR A 29 -27.53 -11.58 -3.59
CA TYR A 29 -26.32 -10.83 -3.25
C TYR A 29 -26.59 -9.32 -3.21
N GLN A 30 -27.24 -8.75 -4.24
CA GLN A 30 -27.64 -7.32 -4.28
C GLN A 30 -28.56 -6.94 -3.10
N LEU A 31 -29.51 -7.80 -2.72
CA LEU A 31 -30.37 -7.57 -1.56
C LEU A 31 -29.61 -7.64 -0.23
N ARG A 32 -28.66 -8.57 -0.08
CA ARG A 32 -27.77 -8.63 1.10
C ARG A 32 -26.86 -7.40 1.21
N VAL A 33 -26.45 -6.89 0.05
CA VAL A 33 -25.73 -5.64 -0.13
C VAL A 33 -26.57 -4.44 0.33
N MET A 34 -27.80 -4.29 -0.17
CA MET A 34 -28.70 -3.19 0.21
C MET A 34 -29.09 -3.24 1.69
N LYS A 35 -29.14 -4.44 2.28
CA LYS A 35 -29.38 -4.65 3.72
C LYS A 35 -28.14 -4.44 4.61
N GLY A 36 -27.01 -4.01 4.04
CA GLY A 36 -25.78 -3.68 4.78
C GLY A 36 -25.09 -4.86 5.47
N ARG A 37 -25.52 -6.11 5.20
CA ARG A 37 -24.88 -7.33 5.74
C ARG A 37 -23.67 -7.77 4.93
N ILE A 38 -23.55 -7.26 3.71
CA ILE A 38 -22.37 -7.33 2.85
C ILE A 38 -22.14 -5.88 2.42
N LEU A 39 -21.01 -5.25 2.76
CA LEU A 39 -20.74 -3.91 2.25
C LEU A 39 -20.48 -4.02 0.74
N ALA A 40 -21.40 -3.56 -0.11
CA ALA A 40 -21.04 -3.21 -1.49
C ALA A 40 -20.20 -1.94 -1.48
N ILE A 41 -18.93 -2.11 -1.22
CA ILE A 41 -17.92 -1.13 -1.61
C ILE A 41 -17.37 -1.48 -3.00
N ASP A 42 -17.52 -2.71 -3.48
CA ASP A 42 -16.84 -3.20 -4.69
C ASP A 42 -17.40 -2.72 -6.03
N ILE A 43 -18.56 -2.05 -6.09
CA ILE A 43 -19.16 -1.67 -7.39
C ILE A 43 -19.06 -0.17 -7.68
N PHE A 44 -19.05 0.70 -6.66
CA PHE A 44 -19.14 2.15 -6.86
C PHE A 44 -17.86 2.93 -6.60
N ASP A 45 -16.84 2.31 -5.99
CA ASP A 45 -15.52 2.92 -5.91
C ASP A 45 -14.63 2.35 -7.02
N ARG A 46 -14.43 3.11 -8.10
CA ARG A 46 -13.60 2.69 -9.25
C ARG A 46 -12.16 2.32 -8.85
N SER A 47 -11.73 2.66 -7.63
CA SER A 47 -10.42 2.36 -7.08
C SER A 47 -10.36 1.11 -6.19
N GLY A 48 -11.49 0.69 -5.58
CA GLY A 48 -11.56 -0.32 -4.52
C GLY A 48 -10.98 0.10 -3.16
N VAL A 49 -10.29 1.24 -3.06
CA VAL A 49 -9.63 1.70 -1.83
C VAL A 49 -10.66 2.28 -0.87
N ARG A 50 -10.65 1.83 0.39
CA ARG A 50 -11.60 2.27 1.42
C ARG A 50 -11.11 3.47 2.21
N MET A 51 -9.80 3.54 2.42
CA MET A 51 -9.13 4.63 3.11
C MET A 51 -7.67 4.71 2.69
N TYR A 52 -7.05 5.87 2.86
CA TYR A 52 -5.62 6.06 2.66
C TYR A 52 -4.96 6.45 3.98
N LEU A 53 -3.92 5.74 4.38
CA LEU A 53 -3.13 6.06 5.56
C LEU A 53 -1.82 6.72 5.13
N TYR A 54 -1.51 7.89 5.68
CA TYR A 54 -0.18 8.46 5.56
C TYR A 54 0.70 8.02 6.72
N ALA A 55 1.86 7.45 6.40
CA ALA A 55 2.86 7.05 7.36
C ALA A 55 4.24 7.59 6.94
N VAL A 56 5.01 8.06 7.89
CA VAL A 56 6.44 8.37 7.74
C VAL A 56 7.18 7.60 8.80
N ALA A 57 8.38 7.11 8.48
CA ALA A 57 9.17 6.41 9.48
C ALA A 57 9.48 7.34 10.66
N ASP A 58 9.38 6.77 11.86
CA ASP A 58 9.62 7.49 13.12
C ASP A 58 11.13 7.64 13.36
N ASP A 59 11.81 8.38 12.47
CA ASP A 59 13.22 8.71 12.63
C ASP A 59 13.42 10.17 13.06
N LEU A 60 14.60 10.41 13.66
CA LEU A 60 15.13 11.75 13.96
C LEU A 60 15.31 12.62 12.69
N GLN A 61 15.11 12.06 11.50
CA GLN A 61 15.22 12.76 10.22
C GLN A 61 13.87 13.21 9.64
N ALA A 62 12.75 12.67 10.14
CA ALA A 62 11.42 13.12 9.80
C ALA A 62 11.21 14.53 10.37
N CYS A 63 11.03 15.49 9.47
CA CYS A 63 10.73 16.86 9.88
C CYS A 63 9.37 16.91 10.59
N GLU A 64 9.20 17.90 11.47
CA GLU A 64 8.01 18.10 12.29
C GLU A 64 6.71 18.08 11.47
N VAL A 65 6.71 18.68 10.27
CA VAL A 65 5.55 18.71 9.37
C VAL A 65 5.14 17.29 8.96
N CYS A 66 6.10 16.45 8.53
CA CYS A 66 5.81 15.07 8.14
C CYS A 66 5.41 14.22 9.36
N ARG A 67 6.07 14.43 10.51
CA ARG A 67 5.75 13.73 11.75
C ARG A 67 4.34 14.05 12.25
N SER A 68 3.91 15.30 12.12
CA SER A 68 2.55 15.72 12.50
C SER A 68 1.44 15.08 11.64
N ALA A 69 1.77 14.67 10.41
CA ALA A 69 0.86 13.97 9.51
C ALA A 69 0.93 12.44 9.64
N HIS A 70 1.93 11.92 10.35
CA HIS A 70 2.08 10.47 10.56
C HIS A 70 0.82 9.91 11.22
N GLY A 71 0.21 8.88 10.64
CA GLY A 71 -1.01 8.28 11.18
C GLY A 71 -2.30 9.02 10.76
N THR A 72 -2.22 10.03 9.89
CA THR A 72 -3.42 10.64 9.32
C THR A 72 -4.06 9.71 8.28
N VAL A 73 -5.36 9.47 8.42
CA VAL A 73 -6.18 8.69 7.51
C VAL A 73 -7.08 9.62 6.70
N PHE A 74 -7.08 9.45 5.38
CA PHE A 74 -7.82 10.25 4.42
C PHE A 74 -8.91 9.41 3.74
N PRO A 75 -10.08 10.00 3.46
CA PRO A 75 -11.06 9.35 2.60
C PRO A 75 -10.62 9.41 1.13
N PRO A 76 -11.02 8.43 0.29
CA PRO A 76 -10.67 8.41 -1.13
C PRO A 76 -11.05 9.69 -1.88
N SER A 77 -12.17 10.31 -1.52
CA SER A 77 -12.65 11.55 -2.15
C SER A 77 -11.67 12.72 -2.02
N GLU A 78 -10.86 12.75 -0.97
CA GLU A 78 -9.87 13.81 -0.76
C GLU A 78 -8.57 13.53 -1.51
N VAL A 79 -8.12 12.28 -1.49
CA VAL A 79 -6.88 11.85 -2.18
C VAL A 79 -6.98 12.01 -3.70
N MET A 80 -8.18 11.85 -4.25
CA MET A 80 -8.44 11.99 -5.69
C MET A 80 -8.46 13.45 -6.18
N THR A 81 -8.32 14.43 -5.28
CA THR A 81 -8.25 15.84 -5.68
C THR A 81 -6.90 16.16 -6.35
N ARG A 82 -6.89 17.02 -7.37
CA ARG A 82 -5.68 17.33 -8.17
C ARG A 82 -4.52 17.95 -7.37
N GLN A 83 -4.80 18.50 -6.20
CA GLN A 83 -3.83 19.20 -5.34
C GLN A 83 -3.66 18.50 -3.99
N PHE A 84 -4.00 17.21 -3.92
CA PHE A 84 -3.86 16.46 -2.68
C PHE A 84 -2.42 16.46 -2.18
N SER A 85 -2.26 16.78 -0.90
CA SER A 85 -1.02 16.62 -0.16
C SER A 85 -1.36 16.04 1.21
N PRO A 86 -0.72 14.94 1.64
CA PRO A 86 -0.97 14.38 2.96
C PRO A 86 -0.37 15.25 4.08
N ILE A 87 0.52 16.20 3.74
CA ILE A 87 1.13 17.12 4.68
C ILE A 87 0.58 18.54 4.50
N LYS A 88 0.35 19.21 5.63
CA LYS A 88 -0.07 20.62 5.68
C LYS A 88 1.17 21.52 5.71
N GLY A 89 1.74 21.79 4.53
CA GLY A 89 2.91 22.66 4.36
C GLY A 89 4.03 22.00 3.57
N THR A 90 5.23 22.59 3.62
CA THR A 90 6.41 22.07 2.91
C THR A 90 7.31 21.29 3.84
N CYS A 91 7.83 20.15 3.34
CA CYS A 91 8.83 19.38 4.05
C CYS A 91 10.11 20.22 4.22
N LYS A 92 10.56 20.40 5.46
CA LYS A 92 11.76 21.20 5.80
C LYS A 92 13.06 20.41 5.70
N SER A 93 13.00 19.09 5.49
CA SER A 93 14.20 18.26 5.39
C SER A 93 14.88 18.46 4.04
N PRO A 94 16.21 18.73 4.00
CA PRO A 94 16.95 18.92 2.74
C PRO A 94 16.96 17.65 1.87
N ALA A 95 16.89 16.47 2.48
CA ALA A 95 16.80 15.19 1.77
C ALA A 95 15.35 14.81 1.38
N ARG A 96 14.35 15.58 1.85
CA ARG A 96 12.91 15.27 1.89
C ARG A 96 12.59 13.98 2.65
N CYS A 97 11.62 14.04 3.55
CA CYS A 97 11.19 12.86 4.30
C CYS A 97 10.51 11.84 3.36
N ILE A 98 10.79 10.57 3.56
CA ILE A 98 10.16 9.48 2.81
C ILE A 98 8.85 9.13 3.49
N GLY A 99 7.74 9.62 2.93
CA GLY A 99 6.38 9.28 3.38
C GLY A 99 5.74 8.25 2.46
N PHE A 100 4.87 7.44 3.06
CA PHE A 100 4.05 6.42 2.42
C PHE A 100 2.59 6.87 2.49
N LEU A 101 1.93 6.95 1.33
CA LEU A 101 0.48 7.07 1.27
C LEU A 101 -0.06 5.71 0.84
N VAL A 102 -0.59 4.96 1.81
CA VAL A 102 -0.97 3.57 1.64
C VAL A 102 -2.49 3.47 1.51
N GLY A 103 -2.97 3.03 0.35
CA GLY A 103 -4.39 2.70 0.16
C GLY A 103 -4.70 1.34 0.77
N LEU A 104 -5.74 1.28 1.61
CA LEU A 104 -6.22 0.07 2.28
C LEU A 104 -7.63 -0.28 1.80
N TYR A 105 -7.82 -1.55 1.46
CA TYR A 105 -9.00 -2.13 0.82
C TYR A 105 -9.79 -3.05 1.78
N GLY A 106 -9.08 -3.66 2.72
CA GLY A 106 -9.59 -4.67 3.62
C GLY A 106 -10.61 -4.15 4.64
N ALA A 107 -11.32 -5.10 5.24
CA ALA A 107 -12.45 -4.88 6.13
C ALA A 107 -12.25 -5.56 7.49
N TRP A 108 -11.03 -5.59 8.02
CA TRP A 108 -10.83 -6.07 9.40
C TRP A 108 -11.46 -5.09 10.41
N PRO A 109 -11.78 -5.54 11.64
CA PRO A 109 -12.58 -4.77 12.59
C PRO A 109 -12.05 -3.35 12.84
N GLU A 110 -10.73 -3.22 13.02
CA GLU A 110 -10.03 -1.97 13.32
C GLU A 110 -10.13 -1.00 12.13
N ALA A 111 -9.86 -1.47 10.91
CA ALA A 111 -10.05 -0.68 9.70
C ALA A 111 -11.50 -0.24 9.49
N ASN A 112 -12.48 -1.12 9.75
CA ASN A 112 -13.90 -0.75 9.65
C ASN A 112 -14.28 0.34 10.64
N ARG A 113 -13.79 0.31 11.89
CA ARG A 113 -14.03 1.38 12.87
C ARG A 113 -13.54 2.73 12.35
N ILE A 114 -12.36 2.77 11.72
CA ILE A 114 -11.79 3.99 11.13
C ILE A 114 -12.63 4.46 9.94
N VAL A 115 -13.01 3.56 9.03
CA VAL A 115 -13.86 3.88 7.87
C VAL A 115 -15.22 4.44 8.32
N GLU A 116 -15.84 3.86 9.35
CA GLU A 116 -17.10 4.38 9.88
C GLU A 116 -16.92 5.78 10.50
N ARG A 117 -15.83 6.02 11.23
CA ARG A 117 -15.51 7.38 11.73
C ARG A 117 -15.34 8.38 10.59
N LEU A 118 -14.64 8.00 9.51
CA LEU A 118 -14.48 8.86 8.32
C LEU A 118 -15.84 9.20 7.71
N ARG A 119 -16.76 8.23 7.63
CA ARG A 119 -18.12 8.42 7.10
C ARG A 119 -18.99 9.32 7.97
N LEU A 120 -18.90 9.18 9.28
CA LEU A 120 -19.67 9.96 10.25
C LEU A 120 -19.15 11.39 10.42
N SER A 121 -17.91 11.67 10.01
CA SER A 121 -17.39 13.03 10.02
C SER A 121 -18.19 13.91 9.06
N ARG A 122 -18.68 15.07 9.55
CA ARG A 122 -19.63 15.94 8.84
C ARG A 122 -19.18 16.39 7.45
N LYS A 123 -17.88 16.30 7.15
CA LYS A 123 -17.26 16.72 5.89
C LYS A 123 -16.42 15.62 5.23
N ARG A 124 -16.44 14.37 5.73
CA ARG A 124 -15.46 13.34 5.36
C ARG A 124 -14.04 13.91 5.47
N GLU A 125 -13.73 14.44 6.64
CA GLU A 125 -12.42 15.05 6.91
C GLU A 125 -11.39 13.97 7.29
N PRO A 126 -10.10 14.25 7.11
CA PRO A 126 -9.04 13.36 7.57
C PRO A 126 -9.14 13.14 9.07
N ILE A 127 -8.81 11.93 9.50
CA ILE A 127 -8.76 11.56 10.91
C ILE A 127 -7.30 11.31 11.28
N GLN A 128 -6.85 12.00 12.33
CA GLN A 128 -5.57 11.69 12.95
C GLN A 128 -5.74 10.52 13.91
N LEU A 129 -5.06 9.40 13.65
CA LEU A 129 -4.96 8.30 14.61
C LEU A 129 -3.94 8.64 15.68
N ASN A 130 -4.23 8.21 16.92
CA ASN A 130 -3.19 8.16 17.94
C ASN A 130 -2.27 6.94 17.71
N GLN A 131 -1.18 6.86 18.46
CA GLN A 131 -0.18 5.79 18.30
C GLN A 131 -0.74 4.40 18.62
N ASP A 132 -1.66 4.28 19.59
CA ASP A 132 -2.25 3.01 19.97
C ASP A 132 -3.25 2.51 18.91
N GLU A 133 -4.10 3.40 18.39
CA GLU A 133 -5.02 3.11 17.28
C GLU A 133 -4.25 2.69 16.02
N LEU A 134 -3.16 3.39 15.73
CA LEU A 134 -2.30 3.06 14.59
C LEU A 134 -1.66 1.68 14.75
N ARG A 135 -1.14 1.37 15.95
CA ARG A 135 -0.56 0.06 16.27
C ARG A 135 -1.60 -1.05 16.25
N GLU A 136 -2.79 -0.84 16.82
CA GLU A 136 -3.88 -1.83 16.81
C GLU A 136 -4.30 -2.14 15.37
N MET A 137 -4.39 -1.12 14.51
CA MET A 137 -4.74 -1.31 13.11
C MET A 137 -3.68 -2.11 12.33
N ILE A 138 -2.40 -1.88 12.60
CA ILE A 138 -1.28 -2.46 11.84
C ILE A 138 -0.85 -3.82 12.40
N LEU A 139 -0.68 -3.94 13.72
CA LEU A 139 -0.17 -5.12 14.43
C LEU A 139 -1.28 -5.99 15.02
N GLY A 140 -2.54 -5.56 14.89
CA GLY A 140 -3.70 -6.35 15.31
C GLY A 140 -3.90 -7.61 14.46
N PRO A 141 -4.92 -8.42 14.77
CA PRO A 141 -5.16 -9.70 14.11
C PRO A 141 -5.87 -9.53 12.75
N TRP A 142 -5.37 -8.62 11.90
CA TRP A 142 -5.99 -8.27 10.62
C TRP A 142 -6.06 -9.48 9.67
N GLU A 143 -5.09 -10.39 9.73
CA GLU A 143 -5.01 -11.64 8.95
C GLU A 143 -6.21 -12.57 9.15
N ARG A 144 -6.92 -12.45 10.29
CA ARG A 144 -8.14 -13.24 10.55
C ARG A 144 -9.31 -12.79 9.67
N SER A 145 -9.22 -11.62 9.04
CA SER A 145 -10.22 -11.13 8.09
C SER A 145 -9.85 -11.55 6.67
N ILE A 146 -10.75 -12.30 6.02
CA ILE A 146 -10.59 -12.78 4.64
C ILE A 146 -10.27 -11.63 3.66
N SER A 147 -10.86 -10.46 3.91
CA SER A 147 -10.65 -9.26 3.08
C SER A 147 -9.28 -8.60 3.26
N ALA A 148 -8.54 -8.91 4.33
CA ALA A 148 -7.31 -8.22 4.66
C ALA A 148 -6.08 -8.74 3.91
N ASP A 149 -6.15 -9.94 3.31
CA ASP A 149 -5.06 -10.46 2.46
C ASP A 149 -4.78 -9.55 1.26
N THR A 150 -5.79 -8.81 0.78
CA THR A 150 -5.62 -7.79 -0.28
C THR A 150 -4.68 -6.66 0.14
N ASP A 151 -4.57 -6.39 1.44
CA ASP A 151 -3.73 -5.33 2.01
C ASP A 151 -2.41 -5.87 2.59
N ARG A 152 -2.12 -7.16 2.47
CA ARG A 152 -0.96 -7.78 3.14
C ARG A 152 0.36 -7.04 2.90
N LEU A 153 0.67 -6.69 1.65
CA LEU A 153 1.90 -5.94 1.34
C LEU A 153 1.85 -4.49 1.86
N ALA A 154 0.67 -3.87 1.84
CA ALA A 154 0.48 -2.54 2.42
C ALA A 154 0.72 -2.57 3.94
N ILE A 155 0.20 -3.58 4.64
CA ILE A 155 0.44 -3.78 6.07
C ILE A 155 1.91 -4.09 6.35
N TYR A 156 2.57 -4.94 5.56
CA TYR A 156 4.00 -5.22 5.72
C TYR A 156 4.85 -3.95 5.64
N VAL A 157 4.54 -3.05 4.70
CA VAL A 157 5.19 -1.74 4.59
C VAL A 157 4.94 -0.91 5.85
N LEU A 158 3.71 -0.85 6.35
CA LEU A 158 3.36 -0.09 7.54
C LEU A 158 4.03 -0.65 8.80
N GLU A 159 4.07 -1.97 8.95
CA GLU A 159 4.80 -2.64 10.02
C GLU A 159 6.30 -2.36 9.96
N ALA A 160 6.89 -2.37 8.76
CA ALA A 160 8.29 -2.00 8.57
C ALA A 160 8.51 -0.55 9.01
N VAL A 161 7.67 0.39 8.56
CA VAL A 161 7.74 1.81 8.95
C VAL A 161 7.69 2.01 10.47
N LEU A 162 6.85 1.24 11.19
CA LEU A 162 6.80 1.27 12.66
C LEU A 162 8.07 0.67 13.32
N GLY A 163 8.66 -0.35 12.70
CA GLY A 163 9.81 -1.08 13.22
C GLY A 163 11.18 -0.53 12.78
N ASP A 164 11.24 0.34 11.79
CA ASP A 164 12.48 0.77 11.13
C ASP A 164 13.60 1.22 12.07
N CYS A 165 13.23 1.94 13.14
CA CYS A 165 14.19 2.50 14.09
C CYS A 165 14.47 1.56 15.26
N THR A 166 13.49 0.75 15.67
CA THR A 166 13.60 -0.13 16.85
C THR A 166 14.16 -1.50 16.49
N ASN A 167 13.80 -2.02 15.32
CA ASN A 167 14.21 -3.34 14.83
C ASN A 167 14.39 -3.28 13.28
N PRO A 168 15.53 -2.76 12.81
CA PRO A 168 15.75 -2.50 11.38
C PRO A 168 15.82 -3.78 10.53
N SER A 169 16.28 -4.92 11.07
CA SER A 169 16.45 -6.15 10.28
C SER A 169 15.13 -6.72 9.76
N PRO A 170 14.09 -6.95 10.60
CA PRO A 170 12.78 -7.38 10.12
C PRO A 170 12.10 -6.34 9.23
N ALA A 171 12.35 -5.04 9.45
CA ALA A 171 11.81 -4.00 8.59
C ALA A 171 12.42 -4.06 7.18
N MET A 172 13.73 -4.28 7.08
CA MET A 172 14.40 -4.49 5.79
C MET A 172 13.86 -5.73 5.06
N GLU A 173 13.62 -6.84 5.75
CA GLU A 173 13.00 -8.04 5.16
C GLU A 173 11.62 -7.75 4.56
N LYS A 174 10.74 -7.08 5.31
CA LYS A 174 9.41 -6.67 4.82
C LYS A 174 9.48 -5.76 3.59
N TYR A 175 10.47 -4.86 3.53
CA TYR A 175 10.70 -4.05 2.35
C TYR A 175 11.19 -4.87 1.15
N ARG A 176 12.10 -5.84 1.36
CA ARG A 176 12.54 -6.77 0.31
C ARG A 176 11.37 -7.57 -0.22
N ASP A 177 10.57 -8.17 0.66
CA ASP A 177 9.37 -8.93 0.31
C ASP A 177 8.39 -8.05 -0.49
N THR A 178 8.19 -6.80 -0.06
CA THR A 178 7.33 -5.89 -0.81
C THR A 178 7.84 -5.67 -2.24
N LEU A 179 9.14 -5.45 -2.44
CA LEU A 179 9.71 -5.26 -3.78
C LEU A 179 9.62 -6.53 -4.66
N GLU A 180 9.69 -7.70 -4.05
CA GLU A 180 9.61 -8.99 -4.73
C GLU A 180 8.17 -9.33 -5.15
N TYR A 181 7.20 -9.14 -4.25
CA TYR A 181 5.82 -9.57 -4.42
C TYR A 181 4.87 -8.48 -4.93
N ALA A 182 5.24 -7.19 -4.91
CA ALA A 182 4.43 -6.09 -5.44
C ALA A 182 4.35 -6.08 -6.97
N LYS A 183 3.50 -6.97 -7.53
CA LYS A 183 3.32 -7.14 -8.98
C LYS A 183 2.05 -6.50 -9.54
N GLU A 184 1.09 -6.19 -8.68
CA GLU A 184 -0.23 -5.69 -9.07
C GLU A 184 -0.29 -4.16 -9.05
N VAL A 185 -1.21 -3.60 -9.85
CA VAL A 185 -1.34 -2.14 -10.01
C VAL A 185 -1.56 -1.43 -8.66
N ARG A 186 -2.33 -2.03 -7.75
CA ARG A 186 -2.58 -1.51 -6.40
C ARG A 186 -1.33 -1.40 -5.52
N HIS A 187 -0.31 -2.22 -5.78
CA HIS A 187 0.95 -2.18 -5.03
C HIS A 187 1.95 -1.18 -5.60
N MET A 188 1.76 -0.70 -6.83
CA MET A 188 2.68 0.21 -7.52
C MET A 188 3.00 1.51 -6.74
N PRO A 189 2.05 2.14 -6.02
CA PRO A 189 2.34 3.31 -5.19
C PRO A 189 3.37 3.05 -4.09
N LEU A 190 3.53 1.81 -3.63
CA LEU A 190 4.45 1.44 -2.54
C LEU A 190 5.89 1.32 -3.03
N ILE A 191 6.10 0.95 -4.29
CA ILE A 191 7.41 0.49 -4.79
C ILE A 191 8.48 1.57 -4.68
N VAL A 192 8.22 2.78 -5.17
CA VAL A 192 9.22 3.86 -5.17
C VAL A 192 9.60 4.24 -3.72
N PRO A 193 8.66 4.56 -2.81
CA PRO A 193 8.97 4.82 -1.40
C PRO A 193 9.75 3.68 -0.73
N VAL A 194 9.40 2.41 -1.00
CA VAL A 194 10.08 1.24 -0.43
C VAL A 194 11.54 1.17 -0.89
N TYR A 195 11.84 1.40 -2.17
CA TYR A 195 13.23 1.46 -2.65
C TYR A 195 14.05 2.51 -1.89
N PHE A 196 13.51 3.72 -1.74
CA PHE A 196 14.20 4.79 -1.02
C PHE A 196 14.44 4.41 0.43
N ARG A 197 13.44 3.83 1.09
CA ARG A 197 13.54 3.51 2.50
C ARG A 197 14.48 2.34 2.77
N LEU A 198 14.41 1.29 1.95
CA LEU A 198 15.31 0.15 2.04
C LEU A 198 16.77 0.56 1.82
N VAL A 199 17.05 1.36 0.77
CA VAL A 199 18.41 1.88 0.52
C VAL A 199 18.91 2.72 1.70
N GLU A 200 18.06 3.55 2.29
CA GLU A 200 18.42 4.33 3.48
C GLU A 200 18.77 3.44 4.67
N LEU A 201 17.94 2.43 4.98
CA LEU A 201 18.20 1.49 6.07
C LEU A 201 19.48 0.67 5.84
N LEU A 202 19.66 0.11 4.66
CA LEU A 202 20.87 -0.64 4.30
C LEU A 202 22.13 0.23 4.45
N THR A 203 22.05 1.49 4.01
CA THR A 203 23.15 2.46 4.17
C THR A 203 23.46 2.72 5.64
N ARG A 204 22.43 2.93 6.47
CA ARG A 204 22.59 3.17 7.92
C ARG A 204 23.16 1.95 8.65
N GLN A 205 22.87 0.74 8.19
CA GLN A 205 23.41 -0.52 8.74
C GLN A 205 24.78 -0.88 8.16
N GLY A 206 25.38 -0.04 7.31
CA GLY A 206 26.68 -0.31 6.68
C GLY A 206 26.65 -1.37 5.58
N GLN A 207 25.48 -1.86 5.18
CA GLN A 207 25.27 -2.86 4.11
C GLN A 207 25.38 -2.22 2.71
N THR A 208 26.53 -1.58 2.44
CA THR A 208 26.79 -0.74 1.27
C THR A 208 26.64 -1.49 -0.06
N VAL A 209 27.11 -2.74 -0.12
CA VAL A 209 27.04 -3.58 -1.33
C VAL A 209 25.58 -3.86 -1.69
N GLU A 210 24.77 -4.22 -0.70
CA GLU A 210 23.34 -4.50 -0.90
C GLU A 210 22.56 -3.23 -1.23
N ALA A 211 22.88 -2.10 -0.57
CA ALA A 211 22.29 -0.81 -0.91
C ALA A 211 22.54 -0.43 -2.38
N LEU A 212 23.77 -0.62 -2.87
CA LEU A 212 24.12 -0.40 -4.29
C LEU A 212 23.36 -1.34 -5.21
N HIS A 213 23.18 -2.61 -4.83
CA HIS A 213 22.40 -3.57 -5.61
C HIS A 213 20.95 -3.10 -5.81
N PHE A 214 20.26 -2.66 -4.75
CA PHE A 214 18.88 -2.15 -4.86
C PHE A 214 18.79 -0.85 -5.66
N ILE A 215 19.79 0.02 -5.58
CA ILE A 215 19.86 1.21 -6.45
C ILE A 215 19.94 0.81 -7.92
N GLU A 216 20.75 -0.19 -8.26
CA GLU A 216 20.88 -0.67 -9.64
C GLU A 216 19.61 -1.35 -10.13
N GLN A 217 18.92 -2.12 -9.28
CA GLN A 217 17.60 -2.66 -9.59
C GLN A 217 16.57 -1.54 -9.86
N PHE A 218 16.56 -0.50 -9.04
CA PHE A 218 15.69 0.67 -9.24
C PHE A 218 15.96 1.35 -10.58
N GLU A 219 17.23 1.63 -10.90
CA GLU A 219 17.62 2.23 -12.18
C GLU A 219 17.22 1.34 -13.37
N LYS A 220 17.45 0.03 -13.28
CA LYS A 220 17.05 -0.94 -14.31
C LYS A 220 15.53 -0.94 -14.50
N ARG A 221 14.76 -0.91 -13.41
CA ARG A 221 13.29 -0.94 -13.44
C ARG A 221 12.69 0.27 -14.17
N TYR A 222 13.28 1.45 -13.98
CA TYR A 222 12.77 2.73 -14.49
C TYR A 222 13.57 3.34 -15.66
N LYS A 223 14.56 2.62 -16.19
CA LYS A 223 15.32 3.05 -17.38
C LYS A 223 14.38 3.39 -18.55
N GLY A 224 14.42 4.64 -19.01
CA GLY A 224 13.61 5.13 -20.12
C GLY A 224 12.10 5.27 -19.84
N LYS A 225 11.66 5.16 -18.56
CA LYS A 225 10.25 5.26 -18.17
C LYS A 225 10.02 6.52 -17.35
N THR A 226 9.59 7.60 -18.01
CA THR A 226 9.40 8.91 -17.37
C THR A 226 7.93 9.35 -17.25
N SER A 227 6.98 8.62 -17.84
CA SER A 227 5.61 9.14 -18.04
C SER A 227 4.47 8.15 -17.72
N LYS A 228 4.67 7.19 -16.80
CA LYS A 228 3.58 6.29 -16.37
C LYS A 228 3.14 6.62 -14.94
N PRO A 229 1.87 6.33 -14.57
CA PRO A 229 1.45 6.38 -13.17
C PRO A 229 2.43 5.59 -12.29
N TYR A 230 2.78 6.15 -11.13
CA TYR A 230 3.67 5.52 -10.14
C TYR A 230 5.14 5.34 -10.59
N THR A 231 5.56 5.98 -11.68
CA THR A 231 7.01 6.12 -11.97
C THR A 231 7.64 7.17 -11.05
N PRO A 232 8.92 7.01 -10.68
CA PRO A 232 9.61 8.01 -9.90
C PRO A 232 9.66 9.34 -10.65
N THR A 233 9.58 10.44 -9.92
CA THR A 233 9.78 11.79 -10.45
C THR A 233 11.24 12.00 -10.85
N GLU A 234 11.52 13.01 -11.67
CA GLU A 234 12.90 13.39 -12.01
C GLU A 234 13.72 13.72 -10.76
N THR A 235 13.09 14.37 -9.76
CA THR A 235 13.71 14.64 -8.47
C THR A 235 14.09 13.34 -7.76
N GLN A 236 13.20 12.34 -7.73
CA GLN A 236 13.50 11.04 -7.13
C GLN A 236 14.63 10.32 -7.89
N LEU A 237 14.59 10.29 -9.21
CA LEU A 237 15.68 9.72 -10.02
C LEU A 237 17.02 10.41 -9.73
N GLY A 238 17.03 11.74 -9.60
CA GLY A 238 18.21 12.52 -9.22
C GLY A 238 18.73 12.17 -7.83
N LEU A 239 17.85 12.09 -6.83
CA LEU A 239 18.21 11.71 -5.46
C LEU A 239 18.84 10.32 -5.39
N MET A 240 18.29 9.35 -6.14
CA MET A 240 18.84 7.99 -6.16
C MET A 240 20.24 7.95 -6.79
N LYS A 241 20.49 8.73 -7.84
CA LYS A 241 21.83 8.88 -8.44
C LYS A 241 22.84 9.48 -7.46
N ILE A 242 22.43 10.51 -6.71
CA ILE A 242 23.30 11.13 -5.68
C ILE A 242 23.67 10.09 -4.61
N LYS A 243 22.69 9.33 -4.11
CA LYS A 243 22.94 8.24 -3.14
C LYS A 243 23.91 7.19 -3.71
N LYS A 244 23.74 6.80 -4.98
CA LYS A 244 24.66 5.86 -5.66
C LYS A 244 26.11 6.36 -5.64
N SER A 245 26.33 7.61 -6.03
CA SER A 245 27.66 8.21 -6.08
C SER A 245 28.31 8.24 -4.71
N HIS A 246 27.56 8.62 -3.67
CA HIS A 246 28.03 8.63 -2.28
C HIS A 246 28.41 7.22 -1.78
N LEU A 247 27.57 6.22 -2.04
CA LEU A 247 27.88 4.85 -1.64
C LEU A 247 29.10 4.28 -2.37
N LYS A 248 29.29 4.63 -3.65
CA LYS A 248 30.49 4.23 -4.41
C LYS A 248 31.77 4.87 -3.87
N SER A 249 31.73 6.14 -3.43
CA SER A 249 32.90 6.77 -2.81
C SER A 249 33.24 6.10 -1.48
N VAL A 250 32.23 5.79 -0.66
CA VAL A 250 32.41 5.10 0.63
C VAL A 250 32.95 3.68 0.44
N ALA A 251 32.44 2.93 -0.54
CA ALA A 251 32.95 1.58 -0.85
C ALA A 251 34.43 1.60 -1.26
N ARG A 252 34.84 2.57 -2.10
CA ARG A 252 36.25 2.71 -2.53
C ARG A 252 37.19 3.12 -1.40
N SER A 253 36.74 3.91 -0.44
CA SER A 253 37.57 4.28 0.72
C SER A 253 37.74 3.14 1.74
N THR A 254 36.97 2.06 1.61
CA THR A 254 36.96 0.93 2.57
C THR A 254 37.69 -0.30 2.02
N GLU A 255 38.14 -0.31 0.76
CA GLU A 255 39.03 -1.37 0.23
C GLU A 255 40.44 -1.23 0.84
N PRO A 256 40.96 -2.24 1.55
CA PRO A 256 42.34 -2.22 2.04
C PRO A 256 43.30 -2.26 0.85
N ALA A 257 44.36 -1.44 0.92
CA ALA A 257 45.42 -1.43 -0.07
C ALA A 257 46.01 -2.85 -0.21
N PRO A 258 46.29 -3.31 -1.45
CA PRO A 258 46.90 -4.62 -1.66
C PRO A 258 48.27 -4.64 -0.98
N THR A 259 48.41 -5.49 0.04
CA THR A 259 49.72 -5.86 0.59
C THR A 259 50.51 -6.57 -0.50
N THR A 260 51.45 -5.83 -1.09
CA THR A 260 52.56 -6.36 -1.89
C THR A 260 53.58 -7.06 -1.01
#